data_AF-A0AAJ1R2E9-F1
#
_entry.id   AF-A0AAJ1R2E9-F1
#
_cell.length_a   1.000
_cell.length_b   1.000
_cell.length_c   1.000
_cell.angle_alpha   90.00
_cell.angle_beta   90.00
_cell.angle_gamma   90.00
#
_symmetry.space_group_name_H-M   'P 1'
#
loop_
_entity.id
_entity.type
_entity.pdbx_description
1 polymer ?
#
loop_
_entity_poly.entity_id
_entity_poly.type
_entity_poly.pdbx_seq_one_letter_code
_entity_poly.pdbx_strand_id
1 'polypeptide(L)'
;MIKTVIIEDEKPASRKLERMLNEFPEIEIVAKIESVEEGVQWFSENEHPQLIFSDIVLGDGLSFDIFEKVPTKGFIIYTTAFDQYTLKAFKLNSIDYLLKPILDEDLAGAIEKFKSFIPSDNSVNSQEIKELIKKEKSTLSRILVKIGYNLKIVQTHEVSCFFSENKIVYLQTQERTYPSDFTLDELEEVLDEKKFFRVNRQFIISSDFIKNIHTSPNYKVELEFQPQEEITVSRDRVKDFKDWLVS
;
A
#
# COMPACT_ATOMS: atom_id res chain seq x y z
N MET A 1 19.78 1.64 10.43
CA MET A 1 19.49 0.29 10.94
C MET A 1 18.00 0.06 10.80
N ILE A 2 17.62 -1.02 10.13
CA ILE A 2 16.25 -1.47 9.91
C ILE A 2 15.86 -2.29 11.14
N LYS A 3 15.04 -1.70 12.02
CA LYS A 3 14.50 -2.43 13.17
C LYS A 3 13.57 -3.53 12.68
N THR A 4 13.84 -4.76 13.10
CA THR A 4 13.17 -5.98 12.65
C THR A 4 12.69 -6.83 13.83
N VAL A 5 11.48 -7.37 13.74
CA VAL A 5 10.96 -8.36 14.70
C VAL A 5 10.76 -9.69 14.00
N ILE A 6 11.03 -10.79 14.72
CA ILE A 6 10.73 -12.16 14.26
C ILE A 6 9.59 -12.71 15.13
N ILE A 7 8.53 -13.21 14.51
CA ILE A 7 7.42 -13.91 15.17
C ILE A 7 7.46 -15.36 14.71
N GLU A 8 7.86 -16.27 15.60
CA GLU A 8 8.11 -17.69 15.29
C GLU A 8 8.16 -18.48 16.60
N ASP A 9 7.26 -19.47 16.74
CA ASP A 9 7.18 -20.33 17.93
C ASP A 9 8.21 -21.47 17.92
N GLU A 10 8.68 -21.89 16.74
CA GLU A 10 9.74 -22.89 16.61
C GLU A 10 11.13 -22.27 16.79
N LYS A 11 11.70 -22.43 17.99
CA LYS A 11 13.08 -21.98 18.33
C LYS A 11 14.15 -22.32 17.27
N PRO A 12 14.19 -23.52 16.67
CA PRO A 12 15.14 -23.82 15.60
C PRO A 12 14.95 -22.95 14.36
N ALA A 13 13.70 -22.71 13.94
CA ALA A 13 13.38 -21.87 12.79
C ALA A 13 13.72 -20.40 13.07
N SER A 14 13.36 -19.90 14.25
CA SER A 14 13.66 -18.53 14.70
C SER A 14 15.17 -18.26 14.71
N ARG A 15 15.97 -19.19 15.27
CA ARG A 15 17.45 -19.10 15.26
C ARG A 15 18.03 -19.21 13.85
N LYS A 16 17.46 -20.05 12.99
CA LYS A 16 17.92 -20.17 11.60
C LYS A 16 17.71 -18.85 10.86
N LEU A 17 16.51 -18.27 10.97
CA LEU A 17 16.17 -16.99 10.35
C LEU A 17 17.03 -15.85 10.91
N GLU A 18 17.20 -15.77 12.23
CA GLU A 18 18.11 -14.82 12.87
C GLU A 18 19.54 -14.92 12.31
N ARG A 19 20.08 -16.14 12.14
CA ARG A 19 21.40 -16.33 11.54
C ARG A 19 21.47 -15.81 10.11
N MET A 20 20.46 -16.08 9.30
CA MET A 20 20.41 -15.60 7.91
C MET A 20 20.27 -14.07 7.86
N LEU A 21 19.44 -13.48 8.73
CA LEU A 21 19.27 -12.03 8.82
C LEU A 21 20.52 -11.30 9.30
N ASN A 22 21.34 -11.92 10.14
CA ASN A 22 22.61 -11.36 10.59
C ASN A 22 23.65 -11.23 9.46
N GLU A 23 23.43 -11.84 8.29
CA GLU A 23 24.27 -11.60 7.11
C GLU A 23 24.00 -10.23 6.45
N PHE A 24 22.91 -9.55 6.84
CA PHE A 24 22.53 -8.22 6.35
C PHE A 24 22.87 -7.15 7.40
N PRO A 25 23.97 -6.40 7.24
CA PRO A 25 24.48 -5.49 8.27
C PRO A 25 23.54 -4.32 8.60
N GLU A 26 22.61 -4.00 7.70
CA GLU A 26 21.59 -2.98 7.90
C GLU A 26 20.39 -3.45 8.74
N ILE A 27 20.22 -4.75 8.99
CA ILE A 27 19.11 -5.32 9.76
C ILE A 27 19.48 -5.41 11.24
N GLU A 28 18.60 -4.92 12.09
CA GLU A 28 18.71 -5.01 13.55
C GLU A 28 17.51 -5.77 14.10
N ILE A 29 17.72 -6.96 14.68
CA ILE A 29 16.66 -7.73 15.30
C ILE A 29 16.41 -7.17 16.71
N VAL A 30 15.25 -6.54 16.92
CA VAL A 30 14.90 -5.87 18.19
C VAL A 30 14.07 -6.72 19.13
N ALA A 31 13.36 -7.74 18.60
CA ALA A 31 12.63 -8.71 19.40
C ALA A 31 12.39 -10.03 18.63
N LYS A 32 12.19 -11.10 19.40
CA LYS A 32 11.72 -12.41 18.93
C LYS A 32 10.50 -12.78 19.78
N ILE A 33 9.40 -13.10 19.12
CA ILE A 33 8.08 -13.33 19.70
C ILE A 33 7.66 -14.75 19.36
N GLU A 34 7.18 -15.51 20.34
CA GLU A 34 6.88 -16.94 20.19
C GLU A 34 5.36 -17.23 20.12
N SER A 35 4.48 -16.24 20.27
CA SER A 35 3.02 -16.45 20.24
C SER A 35 2.20 -15.24 19.80
N VAL A 36 0.92 -15.45 19.47
CA VAL A 36 -0.05 -14.37 19.18
C VAL A 36 -0.26 -13.49 20.41
N GLU A 37 -0.40 -14.09 21.59
CA GLU A 37 -0.57 -13.36 22.85
C GLU A 37 0.62 -12.43 23.13
N GLU A 38 1.85 -12.95 23.04
CA GLU A 38 3.08 -12.19 23.22
C GLU A 38 3.20 -11.09 22.14
N GLY A 39 2.81 -11.40 20.90
CA GLY A 39 2.75 -10.44 19.80
C GLY A 39 1.88 -9.23 20.12
N VAL A 40 0.63 -9.47 20.52
CA VAL A 40 -0.32 -8.40 20.86
C VAL A 40 0.23 -7.53 22.00
N GLN A 41 0.81 -8.14 23.03
CA GLN A 41 1.39 -7.41 24.15
C GLN A 41 2.57 -6.56 23.67
N TRP A 42 3.53 -7.16 22.97
CA TRP A 42 4.75 -6.49 22.55
C TRP A 42 4.47 -5.29 21.64
N PHE A 43 3.62 -5.46 20.61
CA PHE A 43 3.26 -4.36 19.71
C PHE A 43 2.41 -3.26 20.39
N SER A 44 1.70 -3.58 21.48
CA SER A 44 0.96 -2.57 22.25
C SER A 44 1.87 -1.71 23.14
N GLU A 45 3.00 -2.25 23.56
CA GLU A 45 3.90 -1.62 24.54
C GLU A 45 5.16 -1.00 23.92
N ASN A 46 5.51 -1.38 22.69
CA ASN A 46 6.78 -1.02 22.06
C ASN A 46 6.59 -0.22 20.77
N GLU A 47 7.64 0.51 20.36
CA GLU A 47 7.69 1.15 19.05
C GLU A 47 7.69 0.08 17.95
N HIS A 48 6.80 0.23 16.97
CA HIS A 48 6.68 -0.74 15.88
C HIS A 48 7.95 -0.75 15.01
N PRO A 49 8.50 -1.94 14.69
CA PRO A 49 9.63 -2.09 13.79
C PRO A 49 9.25 -1.70 12.36
N GLN A 50 10.26 -1.47 11.53
CA GLN A 50 10.03 -1.23 10.11
C GLN A 50 9.72 -2.53 9.37
N LEU A 51 10.33 -3.64 9.79
CA LEU A 51 10.19 -4.95 9.18
C LEU A 51 9.77 -6.01 10.21
N ILE A 52 8.88 -6.91 9.80
CA ILE A 52 8.40 -8.02 10.62
C ILE A 52 8.49 -9.28 9.78
N PHE A 53 9.23 -10.27 10.27
CA PHE A 53 9.11 -11.65 9.78
C PHE A 53 8.14 -12.39 10.68
N SER A 54 7.14 -13.05 10.12
CA SER A 54 6.11 -13.71 10.91
C SER A 54 5.74 -15.08 10.36
N ASP A 55 5.83 -16.13 11.16
CA ASP A 55 5.12 -17.37 10.83
C ASP A 55 3.63 -17.08 10.77
N ILE A 56 2.93 -17.65 9.81
CA ILE A 56 1.48 -17.60 9.69
C ILE A 56 0.82 -18.39 10.81
N VAL A 57 1.35 -19.59 11.10
CA VAL A 57 0.74 -20.53 12.06
C VAL A 57 1.62 -20.57 13.29
N LEU A 58 1.08 -20.11 14.41
CA LEU A 58 1.71 -20.20 15.72
C LEU A 58 0.92 -21.20 16.58
N GLY A 59 1.56 -21.73 17.63
CA GLY A 59 0.92 -22.71 18.52
C GLY A 59 -0.39 -22.24 19.17
N ASP A 60 -0.60 -20.93 19.33
CA ASP A 60 -1.80 -20.34 19.94
C ASP A 60 -2.75 -19.64 18.96
N GLY A 61 -2.46 -19.64 17.65
CA GLY A 61 -3.34 -19.05 16.65
C GLY A 61 -2.68 -18.67 15.33
N LEU A 62 -3.35 -17.82 14.55
CA LEU A 62 -2.77 -17.24 13.35
C LEU A 62 -2.14 -15.90 13.70
N SER A 63 -0.91 -15.65 13.24
CA SER A 63 -0.24 -14.37 13.48
C SER A 63 -0.97 -13.17 12.87
N PHE A 64 -1.85 -13.39 11.89
CA PHE A 64 -2.77 -12.37 11.37
C PHE A 64 -3.59 -11.71 12.48
N ASP A 65 -3.99 -12.49 13.49
CA ASP A 65 -4.84 -12.03 14.59
C ASP A 65 -4.12 -10.98 15.47
N ILE A 66 -2.78 -10.95 15.44
CA ILE A 66 -1.97 -9.92 16.11
C ILE A 66 -2.30 -8.55 15.49
N PHE A 67 -2.28 -8.46 14.16
CA PHE A 67 -2.40 -7.21 13.42
C PHE A 67 -3.84 -6.78 13.16
N GLU A 68 -4.81 -7.70 13.29
CA GLU A 68 -6.23 -7.34 13.41
C GLU A 68 -6.52 -6.60 14.72
N LYS A 69 -5.85 -6.97 15.82
CA LYS A 69 -6.00 -6.33 17.15
C LYS A 69 -5.14 -5.09 17.31
N VAL A 70 -3.90 -5.14 16.84
CA VAL A 70 -2.91 -4.07 16.93
C VAL A 70 -2.39 -3.74 15.53
N PRO A 71 -3.08 -2.84 14.80
CA PRO A 71 -2.68 -2.48 13.44
C PRO A 71 -1.26 -1.95 13.40
N THR A 72 -0.41 -2.58 12.58
CA THR A 72 0.98 -2.17 12.40
C THR A 72 1.17 -1.38 11.11
N LYS A 73 2.08 -0.40 11.15
CA LYS A 73 2.62 0.27 9.95
C LYS A 73 3.89 -0.40 9.43
N GLY A 74 4.45 -1.33 10.21
CA GLY A 74 5.61 -2.12 9.82
C GLY A 74 5.26 -3.05 8.68
N PHE A 75 6.21 -3.28 7.81
CA PHE A 75 6.05 -4.18 6.68
C PHE A 75 6.23 -5.63 7.11
N ILE A 76 5.35 -6.51 6.63
CA ILE A 76 5.33 -7.91 7.06
C ILE A 76 5.76 -8.82 5.91
N ILE A 77 6.72 -9.71 6.19
CA ILE A 77 7.09 -10.86 5.36
C ILE A 77 6.65 -12.11 6.10
N TYR A 78 5.67 -12.81 5.55
CA TYR A 78 5.18 -14.03 6.19
C TYR A 78 6.10 -15.22 5.86
N THR A 79 6.32 -16.10 6.82
CA THR A 79 6.96 -17.40 6.63
C THR A 79 5.92 -18.48 6.85
N THR A 80 5.92 -19.57 6.09
CA THR A 80 4.98 -20.68 6.33
C THR A 80 5.47 -21.99 5.75
N ALA A 81 5.08 -23.11 6.33
CA ALA A 81 5.26 -24.44 5.74
C ALA A 81 4.11 -24.87 4.81
N PHE A 82 3.07 -24.04 4.64
CA PHE A 82 1.84 -24.42 3.95
C PHE A 82 1.44 -23.44 2.84
N ASP A 83 1.35 -23.93 1.60
CA ASP A 83 0.96 -23.13 0.44
C ASP A 83 -0.43 -22.51 0.54
N GLN A 84 -1.38 -23.15 1.25
CA GLN A 84 -2.79 -22.76 1.27
C GLN A 84 -3.04 -21.37 1.91
N TYR A 85 -2.13 -20.90 2.76
CA TYR A 85 -2.27 -19.58 3.40
C TYR A 85 -1.65 -18.44 2.57
N THR A 86 -0.90 -18.77 1.52
CA THR A 86 -0.25 -17.80 0.62
C THR A 86 -1.24 -16.78 0.06
N LEU A 87 -2.40 -17.25 -0.43
CA LEU A 87 -3.43 -16.37 -0.99
C LEU A 87 -4.09 -15.45 0.06
N LYS A 88 -4.12 -15.87 1.33
CA LYS A 88 -4.69 -15.05 2.43
C LYS A 88 -3.67 -14.02 2.91
N ALA A 89 -2.39 -14.39 3.01
CA ALA A 89 -1.30 -13.49 3.34
C ALA A 89 -1.18 -12.32 2.33
N PHE A 90 -1.38 -12.60 1.03
CA PHE A 90 -1.42 -11.55 0.00
C PHE A 90 -2.55 -10.52 0.16
N LYS A 91 -3.66 -10.90 0.81
CA LYS A 91 -4.79 -9.99 1.06
C LYS A 91 -4.56 -9.07 2.27
N LEU A 92 -3.56 -9.34 3.10
CA LEU A 92 -3.32 -8.66 4.37
C LEU A 92 -2.15 -7.66 4.33
N ASN A 93 -1.95 -7.00 3.17
CA ASN A 93 -0.91 -5.97 2.98
C ASN A 93 0.53 -6.42 3.31
N SER A 94 0.84 -7.71 3.15
CA SER A 94 2.21 -8.23 3.29
C SER A 94 3.09 -7.87 2.09
N ILE A 95 4.38 -7.68 2.36
CA ILE A 95 5.42 -7.45 1.34
C ILE A 95 5.69 -8.71 0.55
N ASP A 96 5.92 -9.82 1.25
CA ASP A 96 6.23 -11.10 0.64
C ASP A 96 5.82 -12.27 1.51
N TYR A 97 5.95 -13.46 0.95
CA TYR A 97 5.81 -14.72 1.66
C TYR A 97 6.99 -15.64 1.34
N LEU A 98 7.49 -16.36 2.34
CA LEU A 98 8.62 -17.27 2.23
C LEU A 98 8.17 -18.67 2.66
N LEU A 99 8.33 -19.64 1.77
CA LEU A 99 8.04 -21.03 2.10
C LEU A 99 9.19 -21.64 2.90
N LYS A 100 8.84 -22.35 3.99
CA LYS A 100 9.79 -23.15 4.75
C LYS A 100 10.10 -24.44 3.95
N PRO A 101 11.38 -24.82 3.78
CA PRO A 101 12.57 -24.20 4.35
C PRO A 101 12.97 -22.91 3.60
N ILE A 102 13.19 -21.83 4.35
CA ILE A 102 13.62 -20.55 3.78
C ILE A 102 15.01 -20.72 3.15
N LEU A 103 15.12 -20.35 1.88
CA LEU A 103 16.34 -20.32 1.10
C LEU A 103 16.98 -18.92 1.18
N ASP A 104 18.31 -18.86 1.11
CA ASP A 104 19.05 -17.59 1.20
C ASP A 104 18.67 -16.63 0.05
N GLU A 105 18.43 -17.17 -1.14
CA GLU A 105 18.01 -16.39 -2.31
C GLU A 105 16.61 -15.78 -2.16
N ASP A 106 15.66 -16.55 -1.60
CA ASP A 106 14.30 -16.08 -1.34
C ASP A 106 14.29 -15.01 -0.25
N LEU A 107 15.08 -15.22 0.82
CA LEU A 107 15.21 -14.24 1.90
C LEU A 107 15.87 -12.95 1.40
N ALA A 108 16.96 -13.04 0.64
CA ALA A 108 17.61 -11.89 0.04
C ALA A 108 16.64 -11.14 -0.88
N GLY A 109 15.89 -11.86 -1.71
CA GLY A 109 14.84 -11.31 -2.55
C GLY A 109 13.77 -10.57 -1.73
N ALA A 110 13.33 -11.14 -0.62
CA ALA A 110 12.31 -10.54 0.25
C ALA A 110 12.83 -9.38 1.13
N ILE A 111 14.13 -9.32 1.43
CA ILE A 111 14.77 -8.20 2.15
C ILE A 111 15.02 -7.04 1.22
N GLU A 112 15.59 -7.31 0.03
CA GLU A 112 15.60 -6.33 -1.04
C GLU A 112 14.18 -5.83 -1.16
N LYS A 113 13.19 -6.77 -1.25
CA LYS A 113 11.73 -6.63 -1.09
C LYS A 113 11.24 -5.34 -0.48
N PHE A 114 11.54 -5.35 0.80
CA PHE A 114 11.29 -4.37 1.80
C PHE A 114 12.09 -3.08 1.60
N LYS A 115 13.38 -3.14 1.28
CA LYS A 115 14.18 -1.93 1.01
C LYS A 115 13.60 -1.09 -0.11
N SER A 116 12.98 -1.69 -1.12
CA SER A 116 12.32 -0.90 -2.17
C SER A 116 11.11 -0.12 -1.64
N PHE A 117 10.42 -0.58 -0.60
CA PHE A 117 9.28 0.15 -0.03
C PHE A 117 9.70 1.28 0.92
N ILE A 118 10.92 1.25 1.44
CA ILE A 118 11.46 2.36 2.23
C ILE A 118 11.88 3.46 1.26
N PRO A 119 11.45 4.72 1.46
CA PRO A 119 11.99 5.86 0.71
C PRO A 119 13.51 5.93 0.95
N SER A 120 14.30 5.59 -0.06
CA SER A 120 15.73 5.83 -0.04
C SER A 120 15.99 7.32 -0.31
N ASP A 121 16.80 7.97 0.52
CA ASP A 121 17.34 9.33 0.27
C ASP A 121 18.08 9.44 -1.07
N ASN A 122 18.40 8.31 -1.70
CA ASN A 122 18.90 8.23 -3.07
C ASN A 122 17.75 7.92 -4.02
N SER A 123 17.06 8.98 -4.44
CA SER A 123 16.17 9.01 -5.58
C SER A 123 16.88 8.53 -6.84
N VAL A 124 16.46 7.39 -7.40
CA VAL A 124 16.41 7.29 -8.86
C VAL A 124 15.34 8.28 -9.29
N ASN A 125 15.73 9.14 -10.21
CA ASN A 125 15.23 10.47 -10.44
C ASN A 125 13.74 10.52 -10.82
N SER A 126 12.85 10.55 -9.82
CA SER A 126 11.42 10.83 -10.03
C SER A 126 11.20 12.21 -10.64
N GLN A 127 12.16 13.14 -10.51
CA GLN A 127 12.11 14.43 -11.17
C GLN A 127 12.37 14.34 -12.68
N GLU A 128 13.25 13.47 -13.19
CA GLU A 128 13.48 13.31 -14.64
C GLU A 128 12.25 12.75 -15.36
N ILE A 129 11.54 11.79 -14.76
CA ILE A 129 10.27 11.28 -15.31
C ILE A 129 9.18 12.36 -15.25
N LYS A 130 9.13 13.15 -14.16
CA LYS A 130 8.20 14.29 -14.02
C LYS A 130 8.47 15.41 -15.04
N GLU A 131 9.74 15.69 -15.36
CA GLU A 131 10.12 16.72 -16.34
C GLU A 131 9.79 16.35 -17.79
N LEU A 132 9.89 15.06 -18.14
CA LEU A 132 9.49 14.56 -19.46
C LEU A 132 7.97 14.68 -19.69
N ILE A 133 7.15 14.35 -18.69
CA ILE A 133 5.69 14.50 -18.76
C ILE A 133 5.28 15.98 -18.88
N LYS A 134 5.97 16.88 -18.19
CA LYS A 134 5.63 18.31 -18.15
C LYS A 134 5.96 19.05 -19.45
N LYS A 135 6.91 18.56 -20.25
CA LYS A 135 7.35 19.20 -21.50
C LYS A 135 6.44 18.97 -22.70
N GLU A 136 5.61 17.91 -22.72
CA GLU A 136 4.79 17.58 -23.90
C GLU A 136 3.28 17.87 -23.76
N LYS A 137 2.77 18.35 -22.61
CA LYS A 137 1.31 18.40 -22.33
C LYS A 137 0.62 17.06 -22.67
N SER A 138 1.34 15.95 -22.53
CA SER A 138 0.80 14.63 -22.79
C SER A 138 -0.07 14.23 -21.60
N THR A 139 -1.36 14.04 -21.85
CA THR A 139 -2.29 13.47 -20.86
C THR A 139 -1.75 12.15 -20.32
N LEU A 140 -1.74 12.01 -19.00
CA LEU A 140 -1.28 10.81 -18.31
C LEU A 140 -2.24 9.66 -18.60
N SER A 141 -1.81 8.72 -19.43
CA SER A 141 -2.58 7.53 -19.81
C SER A 141 -2.34 6.33 -18.90
N ARG A 142 -1.23 6.35 -18.15
CA ARG A 142 -0.80 5.26 -17.29
C ARG A 142 -0.06 5.79 -16.07
N ILE A 143 -0.25 5.11 -14.95
CA ILE A 143 0.40 5.41 -13.67
C ILE A 143 1.20 4.19 -13.28
N LEU A 144 2.49 4.38 -13.04
CA LEU A 144 3.29 3.36 -12.39
C LEU A 144 2.98 3.40 -10.90
N VAL A 145 2.43 2.30 -10.39
CA VAL A 145 2.28 2.07 -8.96
C VAL A 145 3.30 1.04 -8.51
N LYS A 146 3.93 1.32 -7.38
CA LYS A 146 4.89 0.42 -6.78
C LYS A 146 4.16 -0.59 -5.90
N ILE A 147 4.31 -1.87 -6.24
CA ILE A 147 3.83 -3.01 -5.43
C ILE A 147 5.06 -3.85 -5.09
N GLY A 148 5.80 -3.39 -4.08
CA GLY A 148 7.13 -3.90 -3.79
C GLY A 148 8.09 -3.64 -4.92
N TYR A 149 8.71 -4.69 -5.45
CA TYR A 149 9.58 -4.59 -6.62
C TYR A 149 8.86 -4.42 -7.93
N ASN A 150 7.60 -4.80 -7.98
CA ASN A 150 6.88 -4.81 -9.23
C ASN A 150 6.32 -3.42 -9.46
N LEU A 151 6.76 -2.83 -10.55
CA LEU A 151 6.08 -1.69 -11.14
C LEU A 151 4.84 -2.25 -11.85
N LYS A 152 3.67 -2.04 -11.25
CA LYS A 152 2.42 -2.28 -11.96
C LYS A 152 2.08 -1.01 -12.71
N ILE A 153 1.86 -1.16 -14.01
CA ILE A 153 1.32 -0.10 -14.83
C ILE A 153 -0.20 -0.19 -14.69
N VAL A 154 -0.81 0.78 -14.03
CA VAL A 154 -2.26 0.93 -13.96
C VAL A 154 -2.66 1.92 -15.05
N GLN A 155 -3.60 1.55 -15.90
CA GLN A 155 -4.10 2.49 -16.91
C GLN A 155 -5.05 3.47 -16.25
N THR A 156 -5.03 4.75 -16.64
CA THR A 156 -5.90 5.74 -15.99
C THR A 156 -7.38 5.41 -16.18
N HIS A 157 -7.77 4.76 -17.28
CA HIS A 157 -9.14 4.30 -17.49
C HIS A 157 -9.59 3.16 -16.54
N GLU A 158 -8.68 2.53 -15.80
CA GLU A 158 -9.00 1.53 -14.75
C GLU A 158 -9.20 2.18 -13.36
N VAL A 159 -8.96 3.49 -13.25
CA VAL A 159 -9.00 4.24 -11.99
C VAL A 159 -10.35 4.92 -11.82
N SER A 160 -11.05 4.60 -10.75
CA SER A 160 -12.33 5.23 -10.42
C SER A 160 -12.15 6.59 -9.73
N CYS A 161 -11.17 6.70 -8.84
CA CYS A 161 -10.81 7.95 -8.20
C CYS A 161 -9.39 7.96 -7.67
N PHE A 162 -8.86 9.16 -7.46
CA PHE A 162 -7.71 9.45 -6.64
C PHE A 162 -8.17 10.15 -5.37
N PHE A 163 -7.57 9.79 -4.24
CA PHE A 163 -7.92 10.42 -2.97
C PHE A 163 -6.73 10.58 -2.04
N SER A 164 -6.78 11.60 -1.19
CA SER A 164 -5.77 11.88 -0.19
C SER A 164 -6.23 11.42 1.19
N GLU A 165 -5.52 10.46 1.75
CA GLU A 165 -5.71 9.96 3.10
C GLU A 165 -4.36 9.97 3.84
N ASN A 166 -4.31 10.50 5.07
CA ASN A 166 -3.08 10.55 5.88
C ASN A 166 -1.85 11.15 5.17
N LYS A 167 -2.05 12.17 4.32
CA LYS A 167 -1.04 12.85 3.48
C LYS A 167 -0.46 12.00 2.34
N ILE A 168 -1.03 10.84 2.06
CA ILE A 168 -0.68 9.99 0.93
C ILE A 168 -1.81 10.06 -0.08
N VAL A 169 -1.46 10.14 -1.36
CA VAL A 169 -2.44 10.04 -2.44
C VAL A 169 -2.54 8.59 -2.86
N TYR A 170 -3.77 8.14 -2.99
CA TYR A 170 -4.13 6.81 -3.39
C TYR A 170 -4.90 6.87 -4.71
N LEU A 171 -4.80 5.80 -5.49
CA LEU A 171 -5.68 5.53 -6.62
C LEU A 171 -6.53 4.29 -6.33
N GLN A 172 -7.82 4.38 -6.62
CA GLN A 172 -8.77 3.30 -6.45
C GLN A 172 -9.03 2.63 -7.80
N THR A 173 -8.85 1.31 -7.86
CA THR A 173 -9.31 0.48 -8.99
C THR A 173 -10.41 -0.47 -8.54
N GLN A 174 -10.94 -1.27 -9.47
CA GLN A 174 -11.86 -2.37 -9.16
C GLN A 174 -11.26 -3.39 -8.19
N GLU A 175 -9.96 -3.67 -8.31
CA GLU A 175 -9.30 -4.72 -7.53
C GLU A 175 -8.98 -4.25 -6.11
N ARG A 176 -8.36 -3.07 -6.00
CA ARG A 176 -7.88 -2.50 -4.73
C ARG A 176 -7.40 -1.06 -4.90
N THR A 177 -6.94 -0.49 -3.79
CA THR A 177 -6.31 0.82 -3.71
C THR A 177 -4.78 0.70 -3.82
N TYR A 178 -4.12 1.65 -4.47
CA TYR A 178 -2.66 1.71 -4.59
C TYR A 178 -2.15 3.11 -4.20
N PRO A 179 -1.03 3.23 -3.48
CA PRO A 179 -0.40 4.52 -3.26
C PRO A 179 0.16 5.07 -4.58
N SER A 180 0.11 6.39 -4.72
CA SER A 180 0.61 7.15 -5.85
C SER A 180 1.72 8.09 -5.37
N ASP A 181 2.79 8.20 -6.16
CA ASP A 181 3.87 9.18 -5.93
C ASP A 181 3.49 10.60 -6.39
N PHE A 182 2.31 10.76 -6.98
CA PHE A 182 1.76 12.06 -7.36
C PHE A 182 0.93 12.67 -6.24
N THR A 183 1.02 13.98 -6.11
CA THR A 183 0.04 14.76 -5.35
C THR A 183 -1.26 14.93 -6.15
N LEU A 184 -2.36 15.27 -5.47
CA LEU A 184 -3.62 15.59 -6.16
C LEU A 184 -3.46 16.82 -7.08
N ASP A 185 -2.63 17.78 -6.70
CA ASP A 185 -2.36 18.96 -7.51
C ASP A 185 -1.59 18.59 -8.79
N GLU A 186 -0.57 17.72 -8.70
CA GLU A 186 0.13 17.20 -9.87
C GLU A 186 -0.81 16.38 -10.79
N LEU A 187 -1.69 15.56 -10.20
CA LEU A 187 -2.67 14.77 -10.96
C LEU A 187 -3.67 15.66 -11.70
N GLU A 188 -4.14 16.75 -11.10
CA GLU A 188 -5.04 17.71 -11.75
C GLU A 188 -4.39 18.37 -12.97
N GLU A 189 -3.06 18.55 -12.99
CA GLU A 189 -2.33 19.11 -14.15
C GLU A 189 -2.15 18.12 -15.32
N VAL A 190 -2.12 16.81 -15.04
CA VAL A 190 -1.70 15.79 -16.03
C VAL A 190 -2.80 14.80 -16.43
N LEU A 191 -3.88 14.70 -15.66
CA LEU A 191 -5.02 13.83 -16.01
C LEU A 191 -5.87 14.45 -17.13
N ASP A 192 -6.63 13.60 -17.82
CA ASP A 192 -7.58 14.05 -18.85
C ASP A 192 -8.71 14.84 -18.18
N GLU A 193 -8.73 16.16 -18.37
CA GLU A 193 -9.74 17.06 -17.81
C GLU A 193 -11.18 16.71 -18.22
N LYS A 194 -11.37 15.94 -19.31
CA LYS A 194 -12.70 15.46 -19.72
C LYS A 194 -13.16 14.23 -18.94
N LYS A 195 -12.22 13.42 -18.47
CA LYS A 195 -12.50 12.16 -17.75
C LYS A 195 -12.35 12.28 -16.24
N PHE A 196 -11.52 13.20 -15.77
CA PHE A 196 -11.23 13.37 -14.36
C PHE A 196 -11.59 14.76 -13.85
N PHE A 197 -12.20 14.81 -12.67
CA PHE A 197 -12.57 16.07 -12.03
C PHE A 197 -12.30 16.05 -10.53
N ARG A 198 -11.66 17.11 -10.04
CA ARG A 198 -11.43 17.32 -8.61
C ARG A 198 -12.69 17.81 -7.90
N VAL A 199 -13.40 16.93 -7.21
CA VAL A 199 -14.67 17.31 -6.55
C VAL A 199 -14.46 18.07 -5.24
N ASN A 200 -13.33 17.83 -4.56
CA ASN A 200 -12.97 18.53 -3.34
C ASN A 200 -11.44 18.44 -3.10
N ARG A 201 -10.96 18.94 -1.95
CA ARG A 201 -9.52 18.92 -1.61
C ARG A 201 -8.92 17.52 -1.49
N GLN A 202 -9.75 16.54 -1.18
CA GLN A 202 -9.35 15.15 -0.94
C GLN A 202 -9.57 14.23 -2.14
N PHE A 203 -10.38 14.59 -3.14
CA PHE A 203 -10.82 13.65 -4.19
C PHE A 203 -10.75 14.21 -5.61
N ILE A 204 -10.21 13.41 -6.53
CA ILE A 204 -10.37 13.50 -7.98
C ILE A 204 -11.10 12.24 -8.45
N ILE A 205 -12.19 12.37 -9.19
CA ILE A 205 -13.00 11.22 -9.63
C ILE A 205 -13.00 11.07 -11.14
N SER A 206 -13.23 9.85 -11.62
CA SER A 206 -13.44 9.54 -13.03
C SER A 206 -14.93 9.55 -13.38
N SER A 207 -15.29 10.15 -14.52
CA SER A 207 -16.65 10.13 -15.07
C SER A 207 -17.13 8.72 -15.42
N ASP A 208 -16.21 7.86 -15.87
CA ASP A 208 -16.50 6.53 -16.40
C ASP A 208 -17.05 5.58 -15.32
N PHE A 209 -16.79 5.88 -14.04
CA PHE A 209 -17.18 5.05 -12.89
C PHE A 209 -18.28 5.66 -12.03
N ILE A 210 -18.91 6.77 -12.47
CA ILE A 210 -20.01 7.38 -11.71
C ILE A 210 -21.24 6.49 -11.81
N LYS A 211 -21.68 5.99 -10.67
CA LYS A 211 -22.89 5.16 -10.55
C LYS A 211 -24.12 6.03 -10.31
N ASN A 212 -24.03 6.95 -9.34
CA ASN A 212 -25.14 7.83 -8.96
C ASN A 212 -24.61 9.19 -8.49
N ILE A 213 -25.44 10.22 -8.66
CA ILE A 213 -25.19 11.55 -8.10
C ILE A 213 -26.44 11.95 -7.31
N HIS A 214 -26.29 12.11 -6.00
CA HIS A 214 -27.32 12.62 -5.11
C HIS A 214 -27.13 14.13 -4.97
N THR A 215 -28.17 14.91 -5.22
CA THR A 215 -28.08 16.38 -5.27
C THR A 215 -28.60 17.09 -4.03
N SER A 216 -29.14 16.34 -3.06
CA SER A 216 -29.70 16.84 -1.81
C SER A 216 -29.35 15.89 -0.66
N PRO A 217 -28.91 16.39 0.52
CA PRO A 217 -28.73 17.81 0.89
C PRO A 217 -27.44 18.46 0.33
N ASN A 218 -26.49 17.65 -0.12
CA ASN A 218 -25.23 18.02 -0.76
C ASN A 218 -25.05 17.20 -2.04
N TYR A 219 -24.13 17.62 -2.92
CA TYR A 219 -23.76 16.83 -4.09
C TYR A 219 -22.85 15.69 -3.64
N LYS A 220 -23.43 14.50 -3.45
CA LYS A 220 -22.70 13.26 -3.15
C LYS A 220 -22.57 12.46 -4.43
N VAL A 221 -21.36 11.99 -4.71
CA VAL A 221 -21.07 11.13 -5.86
C VAL A 221 -20.82 9.72 -5.35
N GLU A 222 -21.50 8.74 -5.95
CA GLU A 222 -21.24 7.33 -5.73
C GLU A 222 -20.52 6.75 -6.94
N LEU A 223 -19.38 6.13 -6.72
CA LEU A 223 -18.64 5.43 -7.76
C LEU A 223 -18.90 3.93 -7.68
N GLU A 224 -18.71 3.21 -8.80
CA GLU A 224 -18.77 1.75 -8.81
C GLU A 224 -17.74 1.12 -7.86
N PHE A 225 -16.54 1.71 -7.80
CA PHE A 225 -15.47 1.37 -6.88
C PHE A 225 -15.05 2.62 -6.13
N GLN A 226 -15.23 2.65 -4.81
CA GLN A 226 -14.90 3.82 -3.99
C GLN A 226 -14.25 3.40 -2.67
N PRO A 227 -13.42 4.27 -2.07
CA PRO A 227 -12.98 4.10 -0.69
C PRO A 227 -14.17 4.17 0.28
N GLN A 228 -13.92 3.86 1.56
CA GLN A 228 -14.96 3.91 2.59
C GLN A 228 -15.48 5.33 2.85
N GLU A 229 -14.65 6.34 2.57
CA GLU A 229 -14.96 7.75 2.77
C GLU A 229 -15.99 8.26 1.77
N GLU A 230 -16.90 9.13 2.24
CA GLU A 230 -17.92 9.70 1.36
C GLU A 230 -17.36 10.77 0.43
N ILE A 231 -17.66 10.62 -0.87
CA ILE A 231 -17.25 11.57 -1.89
C ILE A 231 -18.31 12.67 -2.04
N THR A 232 -17.95 13.89 -1.67
CA THR A 232 -18.82 15.07 -1.78
C THR A 232 -18.19 16.15 -2.64
N VAL A 233 -19.02 16.84 -3.43
CA VAL A 233 -18.58 17.97 -4.24
C VAL A 233 -18.60 19.23 -3.38
N SER A 234 -17.48 19.95 -3.35
CA SER A 234 -17.37 21.23 -2.64
C SER A 234 -18.35 22.24 -3.24
N ARG A 235 -18.99 23.06 -2.41
CA ARG A 235 -20.08 23.96 -2.83
C ARG A 235 -19.67 24.90 -3.98
N ASP A 236 -18.45 25.40 -3.93
CA ASP A 236 -17.81 26.25 -4.94
C ASP A 236 -17.52 25.51 -6.26
N ARG A 237 -17.29 24.19 -6.22
CA ARG A 237 -17.03 23.33 -7.38
C ARG A 237 -18.30 22.79 -8.03
N VAL A 238 -19.49 22.94 -7.42
CA VAL A 238 -20.75 22.33 -7.92
C VAL A 238 -21.11 22.80 -9.32
N LYS A 239 -20.86 24.07 -9.65
CA LYS A 239 -21.15 24.60 -10.99
C LYS A 239 -20.24 23.94 -12.03
N ASP A 240 -18.93 24.02 -11.80
CA ASP A 240 -17.92 23.45 -12.70
C ASP A 240 -18.09 21.94 -12.86
N PHE A 241 -18.47 21.23 -11.79
CA PHE A 241 -18.78 19.81 -11.83
C PHE A 241 -19.94 19.48 -12.76
N LYS A 242 -21.00 20.29 -12.78
CA LYS A 242 -22.13 20.09 -13.69
C LYS A 242 -21.75 20.34 -15.14
N ASP A 243 -20.97 21.40 -15.37
CA ASP A 243 -20.51 21.76 -16.71
C ASP A 243 -19.56 20.68 -17.26
N TRP A 244 -18.74 20.08 -16.39
CA TRP A 244 -17.86 18.96 -16.71
C TRP A 244 -18.62 17.67 -17.03
N LEU A 245 -19.71 17.34 -16.33
CA LEU A 245 -20.50 16.13 -16.62
C LEU A 245 -21.14 16.11 -18.01
N VAL A 246 -21.25 17.27 -18.67
CA VAL A 246 -21.90 17.43 -19.98
C VAL A 246 -20.92 17.77 -21.11
N SER A 247 -19.62 17.88 -20.81
CA SER A 247 -18.55 18.20 -21.77
C SER A 247 -18.01 16.96 -22.49
#